data_AF-A0A4U6LSK1-F1
#
_entry.id   AF-A0A4U6LSK1-F1
#
_cell.length_a   1.000
_cell.length_b   1.000
_cell.length_c   1.000
_cell.angle_alpha   90.00
_cell.angle_beta   90.00
_cell.angle_gamma   90.00
#
_symmetry.space_group_name_H-M   'P 1'
#
loop_
_entity.id
_entity.type
_entity.pdbx_description
1 polymer ?
#
loop_
_entity_poly.entity_id
_entity_poly.type
_entity_poly.pdbx_seq_one_letter_code
_entity_poly.pdbx_strand_id
1 'polypeptide(L)'
;DINDYFERAEYIKWKAFRDSDDSRYIGLTMPRVLGRLPYGPDTVPVRSFNYVEEVKGPDHEKYLWTSASFSFAVNMVKSFIKNGWCVQIRGPQAGGAVKDLPIHLYDLGTGNQVKIPSEVMIP
;
A
#
# COMPACT_ATOMS: atom_id res chain seq x y z
N ASP A 1 16.30 -15.97 -2.21
CA ASP A 1 15.23 -16.02 -3.22
C ASP A 1 13.91 -16.21 -2.48
N ILE A 2 12.83 -15.56 -2.91
CA ILE A 2 11.49 -15.78 -2.31
C ILE A 2 10.93 -17.15 -2.70
N ASN A 3 11.33 -17.69 -3.84
CA ASN A 3 10.89 -19.01 -4.32
C ASN A 3 11.34 -20.11 -3.35
N ASP A 4 12.63 -20.10 -2.97
CA ASP A 4 13.18 -21.06 -1.99
C ASP A 4 12.47 -20.97 -0.62
N TYR A 5 12.01 -19.77 -0.25
CA TYR A 5 11.31 -19.55 1.01
C TYR A 5 9.94 -20.25 1.03
N PHE A 6 9.23 -20.26 -0.09
CA PHE A 6 7.95 -20.96 -0.25
C PHE A 6 8.09 -22.49 -0.36
N GLU A 7 9.31 -23.03 -0.50
CA GLU A 7 9.51 -24.48 -0.51
C GLU A 7 9.46 -25.13 0.88
N ARG A 8 9.60 -24.34 1.94
CA ARG A 8 9.57 -24.82 3.33
C ARG A 8 8.26 -25.55 3.65
N ALA A 9 8.35 -26.50 4.58
CA ALA A 9 7.21 -27.31 5.01
C ALA A 9 6.04 -26.47 5.57
N GLU A 10 6.32 -25.29 6.12
CA GLU A 10 5.33 -24.33 6.63
C GLU A 10 4.33 -23.87 5.54
N TYR A 11 4.73 -23.89 4.27
CA TYR A 11 3.91 -23.44 3.13
C TYR A 11 3.22 -24.58 2.37
N ILE A 12 3.23 -25.82 2.87
CA ILE A 12 2.54 -26.94 2.20
C ILE A 12 1.07 -26.64 1.90
N LYS A 13 0.34 -26.05 2.87
CA LYS A 13 -1.07 -25.65 2.68
C LYS A 13 -1.22 -24.53 1.63
N TRP A 14 -0.28 -23.60 1.60
CA TRP A 14 -0.27 -22.51 0.62
C TRP A 14 -0.02 -23.03 -0.81
N LYS A 15 0.91 -23.98 -0.97
CA LYS A 15 1.17 -24.66 -2.25
C LYS A 15 -0.08 -25.40 -2.74
N ALA A 16 -0.67 -26.23 -1.87
CA ALA A 16 -1.91 -26.94 -2.19
C ALA A 16 -3.07 -26.00 -2.58
N PHE A 17 -3.17 -24.84 -1.92
CA PHE A 17 -4.15 -23.81 -2.28
C PHE A 17 -3.88 -23.21 -3.67
N ARG A 18 -2.61 -22.90 -4.01
CA ARG A 18 -2.21 -22.38 -5.32
C ARG A 18 -2.41 -23.38 -6.45
N ASP A 19 -2.32 -24.68 -6.16
CA ASP A 19 -2.55 -25.75 -7.14
C ASP A 19 -4.04 -25.98 -7.42
N SER A 20 -4.94 -25.43 -6.59
CA SER A 20 -6.38 -25.50 -6.80
C SER A 20 -6.82 -24.65 -7.99
N ASP A 21 -7.80 -25.16 -8.75
CA ASP A 21 -8.38 -24.49 -9.91
C ASP A 21 -9.06 -23.15 -9.56
N ASP A 22 -9.61 -23.06 -8.34
CA ASP A 22 -10.31 -21.87 -7.85
C ASP A 22 -9.35 -20.72 -7.50
N SER A 23 -8.06 -21.01 -7.31
CA SER A 23 -7.05 -20.01 -6.92
C SER A 23 -6.90 -18.89 -7.96
N ARG A 24 -7.26 -19.17 -9.23
CA ARG A 24 -7.22 -18.20 -10.33
C ARG A 24 -8.11 -16.97 -10.10
N TYR A 25 -9.13 -17.09 -9.25
CA TYR A 25 -10.07 -16.00 -8.93
C TYR A 25 -9.63 -15.19 -7.72
N ILE A 26 -8.53 -15.57 -7.07
CA ILE A 26 -8.05 -14.94 -5.84
C ILE A 26 -6.78 -14.14 -6.14
N GLY A 27 -6.88 -12.82 -5.98
CA GLY A 27 -5.73 -11.92 -6.04
C GLY A 27 -5.38 -11.43 -4.64
N LEU A 28 -4.12 -11.59 -4.24
CA LEU A 28 -3.55 -10.96 -3.04
C LEU A 28 -2.73 -9.74 -3.44
N THR A 29 -2.87 -8.65 -2.69
CA THR A 29 -2.19 -7.38 -2.97
C THR A 29 -1.24 -7.03 -1.83
N MET A 30 0.00 -6.71 -2.18
CA MET A 30 1.02 -6.19 -1.27
C MET A 30 1.88 -5.16 -2.01
N PRO A 31 2.50 -4.19 -1.34
CA PRO A 31 2.47 -3.92 0.11
C PRO A 31 1.30 -3.01 0.53
N ARG A 32 1.08 -2.80 1.84
CA ARG A 32 0.09 -1.83 2.33
C ARG A 32 0.46 -0.41 1.88
N VAL A 33 -0.54 0.46 1.76
CA VAL A 33 -0.38 1.86 1.34
C VAL A 33 -0.82 2.81 2.45
N LEU A 34 -0.24 4.02 2.48
CA LEU A 34 -0.57 5.00 3.49
C LEU A 34 -2.01 5.51 3.30
N GLY A 35 -2.84 5.36 4.32
CA GLY A 35 -4.26 5.74 4.27
C GLY A 35 -4.50 7.22 4.52
N ARG A 36 -3.70 7.84 5.40
CA ARG A 36 -3.79 9.28 5.70
C ARG A 36 -2.45 9.84 6.12
N LEU A 37 -2.35 11.17 6.08
CA LEU A 37 -1.26 11.88 6.74
C LEU A 37 -1.46 11.87 8.27
N PRO A 38 -0.37 11.81 9.05
CA PRO A 38 -0.43 11.96 10.49
C PRO A 38 -0.95 13.35 10.87
N TYR A 39 -1.60 13.46 12.02
CA TYR A 39 -2.08 14.74 12.52
C TYR A 39 -0.93 15.59 13.05
N GLY A 40 -0.98 16.88 12.77
CA GLY A 40 0.03 17.83 13.22
C GLY A 40 -0.23 19.22 12.65
N PRO A 41 0.36 20.26 13.26
CA PRO A 41 0.22 21.64 12.80
C PRO A 41 0.75 21.84 11.37
N ASP A 42 1.80 21.11 11.00
CA ASP A 42 2.46 21.20 9.69
C ASP A 42 1.81 20.32 8.61
N THR A 43 0.92 19.40 9.01
CA THR A 43 0.27 18.42 8.12
C THR A 43 -1.24 18.62 8.11
N VAL A 44 -1.97 17.89 8.96
CA VAL A 44 -3.42 17.94 9.10
C VAL A 44 -3.73 18.38 10.53
N PRO A 45 -4.11 19.65 10.76
CA PRO A 45 -4.40 20.14 12.09
C PRO A 45 -5.77 19.67 12.58
N VAL A 46 -5.85 19.35 13.87
CA VAL A 46 -7.13 19.08 14.56
C VAL A 46 -7.76 20.40 14.99
N ARG A 47 -9.07 20.57 14.75
CA ARG A 47 -9.76 21.85 15.01
C ARG A 47 -9.97 22.16 16.50
N SER A 48 -10.17 21.13 17.32
CA SER A 48 -10.64 21.32 18.71
C SER A 48 -9.51 21.47 19.73
N PHE A 49 -8.33 20.90 19.47
CA PHE A 49 -7.18 20.94 20.36
C PHE A 49 -5.88 20.75 19.58
N ASN A 50 -4.78 21.19 20.16
CA ASN A 50 -3.46 21.00 19.57
C ASN A 50 -3.05 19.53 19.73
N TYR A 51 -3.14 18.76 18.66
CA TYR A 51 -2.75 17.36 18.59
C TYR A 51 -1.62 17.17 17.61
N VAL A 52 -0.57 16.49 18.06
CA VAL A 52 0.57 16.08 17.24
C VAL A 52 0.71 14.57 17.37
N GLU A 53 0.59 13.88 16.25
CA GLU A 53 0.70 12.43 16.20
C GLU A 53 2.17 12.02 16.15
N GLU A 54 2.62 11.26 17.14
CA GLU A 54 4.02 10.83 17.25
C GLU A 54 4.35 9.63 16.35
N VAL A 55 4.37 9.85 15.04
CA VAL A 55 4.76 8.83 14.04
C VAL A 55 6.23 8.90 13.62
N LYS A 56 6.99 9.87 14.16
CA LYS A 56 8.41 10.05 13.86
C LYS A 56 9.20 8.90 14.50
N GLY A 57 10.10 8.28 13.72
CA GLY A 57 10.98 7.22 14.19
C GLY A 57 11.09 6.03 13.23
N PRO A 58 11.81 4.97 13.64
CA PRO A 58 11.98 3.77 12.84
C PRO A 58 10.70 2.92 12.76
N ASP A 59 9.80 3.07 13.73
CA ASP A 59 8.58 2.30 13.83
C ASP A 59 7.51 2.81 12.86
N HIS A 60 7.36 2.08 11.75
CA HIS A 60 6.38 2.38 10.72
C HIS A 60 4.96 1.93 11.06
N GLU A 61 4.73 1.09 12.09
CA GLU A 61 3.38 0.64 12.46
C GLU A 61 2.54 1.75 13.12
N LYS A 62 3.17 2.87 13.50
CA LYS A 62 2.47 4.06 13.98
C LYS A 62 1.69 4.79 12.88
N TYR A 63 1.97 4.51 11.61
CA TYR A 63 1.20 5.08 10.49
C TYR A 63 -0.09 4.29 10.25
N LEU A 64 -1.12 4.98 9.77
CA LEU A 64 -2.34 4.33 9.33
C LEU A 64 -2.14 3.66 7.97
N TRP A 65 -1.79 2.37 7.99
CA TRP A 65 -1.70 1.55 6.80
C TRP A 65 -3.07 1.03 6.36
N THR A 66 -3.35 1.17 5.07
CA THR A 66 -4.57 0.67 4.42
C THR A 66 -4.22 -0.48 3.49
N SER A 67 -5.12 -1.46 3.38
CA SER A 67 -4.97 -2.57 2.44
C SER A 67 -4.84 -2.05 1.00
N ALA A 68 -3.85 -2.55 0.26
CA ALA A 68 -3.69 -2.23 -1.16
C ALA A 68 -4.82 -2.76 -2.04
N SER A 69 -5.68 -3.64 -1.52
CA SER A 69 -6.86 -4.12 -2.23
C SER A 69 -7.81 -2.98 -2.59
N PHE A 70 -7.92 -1.95 -1.74
CA PHE A 70 -8.72 -0.76 -2.05
C PHE A 70 -8.14 0.02 -3.23
N SER A 71 -6.83 0.27 -3.24
CA SER A 71 -6.16 0.94 -4.35
C SER A 71 -6.28 0.16 -5.66
N PHE A 72 -6.18 -1.17 -5.59
CA PHE A 72 -6.37 -2.04 -6.75
C PHE A 72 -7.82 -2.00 -7.27
N ALA A 73 -8.80 -2.07 -6.37
CA ALA A 73 -10.22 -1.97 -6.71
C ALA A 73 -10.55 -0.62 -7.37
N VAL A 74 -9.97 0.49 -6.88
CA VAL A 74 -10.11 1.80 -7.52
C VAL A 74 -9.63 1.77 -8.97
N ASN A 75 -8.51 1.10 -9.26
CA ASN A 75 -8.02 0.97 -10.64
C ASN A 75 -8.95 0.10 -11.51
N MET A 76 -9.53 -0.96 -10.96
CA MET A 76 -10.56 -1.75 -11.67
C MET A 76 -11.77 -0.90 -12.04
N VAL A 77 -12.30 -0.13 -11.09
CA VAL A 77 -13.43 0.78 -11.32
C VAL A 77 -13.06 1.85 -12.35
N LYS A 78 -11.88 2.46 -12.25
CA LYS A 78 -11.38 3.44 -13.24
C LYS A 78 -11.28 2.84 -14.65
N SER A 79 -10.76 1.62 -14.78
CA SER A 79 -10.67 0.93 -16.08
C SER A 79 -12.05 0.67 -16.66
N PHE A 80 -12.99 0.21 -15.81
CA PHE A 80 -14.36 -0.05 -16.22
C PHE A 80 -15.08 1.22 -16.67
N ILE A 81 -14.99 2.31 -15.91
CA ILE A 81 -15.60 3.61 -16.27
C ILE A 81 -15.05 4.13 -17.61
N LYS A 82 -13.74 4.00 -17.83
CA LYS A 82 -13.09 4.54 -19.03
C LYS A 82 -13.35 3.72 -20.29
N ASN A 83 -13.32 2.40 -20.18
CA ASN A 83 -13.27 1.50 -21.35
C ASN A 83 -14.43 0.49 -21.41
N GLY A 84 -15.28 0.42 -20.38
CA GLY A 84 -16.31 -0.62 -20.22
C GLY A 84 -15.79 -1.98 -19.75
N TRP A 85 -14.47 -2.13 -19.58
CA TRP A 85 -13.81 -3.39 -19.22
C TRP A 85 -12.67 -3.17 -18.23
N CYS A 86 -12.41 -4.15 -17.37
CA CYS A 86 -11.34 -4.12 -16.36
C CYS A 86 -9.98 -4.63 -16.89
N VAL A 87 -9.57 -4.21 -18.09
CA VAL A 87 -8.31 -4.68 -18.72
C VAL A 87 -7.12 -3.78 -18.38
N GLN A 88 -7.35 -2.47 -18.24
CA GLN A 88 -6.31 -1.46 -17.98
C GLN A 88 -6.10 -1.26 -16.47
N ILE A 89 -5.61 -2.31 -15.80
CA ILE A 89 -5.43 -2.34 -14.33
C ILE A 89 -3.98 -2.61 -13.91
N ARG A 90 -3.04 -2.67 -14.86
CA ARG A 90 -1.65 -3.04 -14.63
C ARG A 90 -0.69 -2.10 -15.35
N GLY A 91 0.51 -1.96 -14.81
CA GLY A 91 1.59 -1.15 -15.39
C GLY A 91 1.43 0.36 -15.15
N PRO A 92 2.54 1.14 -15.11
CA PRO A 92 2.50 2.56 -14.75
C PRO A 92 1.67 3.42 -15.71
N GLN A 93 1.76 3.15 -17.01
CA GLN A 93 1.04 3.91 -18.05
C GLN A 93 -0.25 3.21 -18.53
N ALA A 94 -0.47 1.96 -18.13
CA ALA A 94 -1.58 1.13 -18.59
C ALA A 94 -2.71 0.98 -17.55
N GLY A 95 -2.87 1.99 -16.70
CA GLY A 95 -4.00 2.12 -15.75
C GLY A 95 -3.78 1.48 -14.38
N GLY A 96 -2.61 0.89 -14.12
CA GLY A 96 -2.23 0.36 -12.81
C GLY A 96 -1.65 1.39 -11.83
N ALA A 97 -1.39 2.62 -12.26
CA ALA A 97 -0.81 3.64 -11.39
C ALA A 97 -1.80 4.13 -10.33
N VAL A 98 -1.41 3.95 -9.06
CA VAL A 98 -2.09 4.57 -7.92
C VAL A 98 -1.53 5.99 -7.75
N LYS A 99 -2.40 6.98 -7.89
CA LYS A 99 -2.04 8.40 -7.82
C LYS A 99 -2.49 8.99 -6.49
N ASP A 100 -1.95 10.17 -6.17
CA ASP A 100 -2.38 10.99 -5.02
C ASP A 100 -2.25 10.28 -3.67
N LEU A 101 -1.21 9.44 -3.52
CA LEU A 101 -0.90 8.83 -2.24
C LEU A 101 -0.40 9.89 -1.24
N PRO A 102 -0.78 9.79 0.04
CA PRO A 102 -0.29 10.70 1.07
C PRO A 102 1.24 10.62 1.18
N ILE A 103 1.91 11.78 1.17
CA ILE A 103 3.36 11.88 1.35
C ILE A 103 3.63 12.67 2.63
N HIS A 104 4.20 11.99 3.63
CA HIS A 104 4.58 12.64 4.88
C HIS A 104 6.05 13.07 4.84
N LEU A 105 6.29 14.37 5.00
CA LEU A 105 7.62 14.96 5.15
C LEU A 105 7.91 15.14 6.63
N TYR A 106 9.04 14.63 7.12
CA TYR A 106 9.43 14.80 8.51
C TYR A 106 10.94 15.01 8.64
N ASP A 107 11.34 15.81 9.63
CA ASP A 107 12.74 16.05 9.94
C ASP A 107 13.21 15.18 11.11
N LEU A 108 14.37 14.54 10.94
CA LEU A 108 15.07 13.74 11.95
C LEU A 108 16.39 14.40 12.41
N GLY A 109 16.60 15.69 12.13
CA GLY A 109 17.83 16.41 12.44
C GLY A 109 18.93 16.28 11.37
N THR A 110 18.64 15.60 10.27
CA THR A 110 19.51 15.49 9.08
C THR A 110 18.90 16.13 7.84
N GLY A 111 17.77 16.83 8.01
CA GLY A 111 16.97 17.43 6.94
C GLY A 111 15.64 16.73 6.73
N ASN A 112 14.81 17.32 5.87
CA ASN A 112 13.49 16.79 5.53
C ASN A 112 13.62 15.46 4.79
N GLN A 113 13.13 14.39 5.42
CA GLN A 113 13.03 13.07 4.81
C GLN A 113 11.58 12.80 4.38
N VAL A 114 11.45 12.08 3.27
CA VAL A 114 10.16 11.67 2.72
C VAL A 114 9.84 10.28 3.24
N LYS A 115 8.70 10.11 3.92
CA LYS A 115 8.17 8.78 4.19
C LYS A 115 7.63 8.19 2.89
N ILE A 116 8.09 7.00 2.55
CA ILE A 116 7.55 6.25 1.41
C ILE A 116 6.05 5.95 1.64
N PRO A 117 5.20 6.14 0.62
CA PRO A 117 3.75 5.95 0.75
C PRO A 117 3.33 4.47 0.70
N SER A 118 4.24 3.58 0.30
CA SER A 118 4.12 2.13 0.47
C SER A 118 4.86 1.70 1.73
N GLU A 119 4.38 0.64 2.37
CA GLU A 119 4.99 0.12 3.59
C GLU A 119 6.46 -0.28 3.40
N VAL A 120 6.75 -0.87 2.25
CA VAL A 120 8.10 -1.26 1.82
C VAL A 120 8.34 -0.80 0.39
N MET A 121 9.60 -0.57 0.06
CA MET A 121 10.05 -0.35 -1.31
C MET A 121 10.42 -1.71 -1.91
N ILE A 122 9.68 -2.14 -2.94
CA ILE A 122 9.99 -3.37 -3.66
C ILE A 122 11.02 -3.03 -4.76
N PRO A 123 12.22 -3.64 -4.74
CA PRO A 123 13.26 -3.42 -5.75
C PRO A 123 12.94 -4.07 -7.10
#